data_AF-A0A2V1NYV4-F1
#
_entry.id   AF-A0A2V1NYV4-F1
#
_cell.length_a   1.000
_cell.length_b   1.000
_cell.length_c   1.000
_cell.angle_alpha   90.00
_cell.angle_beta   90.00
_cell.angle_gamma   90.00
#
_symmetry.space_group_name_H-M   'P 1'
#
loop_
_entity.id
_entity.type
_entity.pdbx_description
1 polymer ?
#
loop_
_entity_poly.entity_id
_entity_poly.type
_entity_poly.pdbx_seq_one_letter_code
_entity_poly.pdbx_strand_id
1 'polypeptide(L)'
;MRSTWSATSRPRTRSDAAATHLGPGGPLCAQRPGTAIRAGTATLGSLALTTLYVIGTRAEFSWGLLETVALLVLLTRTARRVRRPATAVALSAALGLAVIVLPLRGDTRDSFGYSFLLTFAVGGAVGLGCYLRLLDARRARAMDAVRHNERLELARDLHDFVAHHVTGIIVHANAALMVQETSPEQVKPLLEGISRAGGETLDSMRRLVRVLREEDHEAARPGELLTELDRLVGAFAGHGTEARLDVEDTVRGVRLAPEVETSVHRVVQEALTNVRRHAPGAGVAVRLGLHQRGDCRRLWVEVRGDLTTTATAHRPRLAPRFGRSQPGPPRGR
;
A
#
# COMPACT_ATOMS: atom_id res chain seq x y z
N MET A 1 6.76 -32.43 0.26
CA MET A 1 7.57 -31.52 -0.60
C MET A 1 7.77 -30.21 0.15
N ARG A 2 9.01 -29.87 0.49
CA ARG A 2 9.38 -28.59 1.14
C ARG A 2 10.25 -27.81 0.17
N SER A 3 9.91 -26.55 -0.09
CA SER A 3 10.80 -25.62 -0.77
C SER A 3 11.05 -24.42 0.15
N THR A 4 12.23 -24.39 0.75
CA THR A 4 12.74 -23.27 1.56
C THR A 4 13.74 -22.50 0.71
N TRP A 5 13.50 -21.20 0.50
CA TRP A 5 14.49 -20.29 -0.08
C TRP A 5 15.22 -19.55 1.03
N SER A 6 16.54 -19.64 1.06
CA SER A 6 17.42 -18.89 1.96
C SER A 6 18.58 -18.28 1.17
N ALA A 7 18.75 -16.96 1.23
CA ALA A 7 19.96 -16.29 0.76
C ALA A 7 20.60 -15.55 1.95
N THR A 8 21.76 -16.05 2.37
CA THR A 8 22.55 -15.58 3.52
C THR A 8 23.74 -14.78 3.01
N SER A 9 24.01 -13.61 3.58
CA SER A 9 25.33 -12.97 3.49
C SER A 9 25.66 -12.30 4.83
N ARG A 10 26.71 -12.81 5.48
CA ARG A 10 27.24 -12.43 6.80
C ARG A 10 28.57 -11.64 6.65
N PRO A 11 29.21 -11.10 7.72
CA PRO A 11 29.51 -9.66 7.83
C PRO A 11 31.00 -9.32 8.07
N ARG A 12 31.34 -8.03 8.21
CA ARG A 12 32.57 -7.54 8.85
C ARG A 12 32.29 -6.32 9.75
N THR A 13 32.46 -6.56 11.06
CA THR A 13 32.94 -5.74 12.21
C THR A 13 33.50 -4.33 11.89
N ARG A 14 33.52 -3.30 12.75
CA ARG A 14 33.52 -3.12 14.23
C ARG A 14 33.50 -1.59 14.55
N SER A 15 33.05 -1.19 15.76
CA SER A 15 33.53 -0.10 16.66
C SER A 15 33.84 1.32 16.14
N ASP A 16 33.68 2.45 16.83
CA ASP A 16 33.53 2.83 18.25
C ASP A 16 32.87 4.23 18.32
N ALA A 17 31.96 4.47 19.27
CA ALA A 17 32.12 5.31 20.47
C ALA A 17 32.26 6.83 20.25
N ALA A 18 31.30 7.60 20.80
CA ALA A 18 31.55 8.71 21.72
C ALA A 18 30.21 9.38 22.10
N ALA A 19 29.91 9.35 23.39
CA ALA A 19 28.81 10.08 24.02
C ALA A 19 29.27 11.49 24.40
N THR A 20 28.44 12.52 24.20
CA THR A 20 28.47 13.74 25.02
C THR A 20 27.11 14.44 25.01
N HIS A 21 26.60 14.70 26.22
CA HIS A 21 25.33 15.36 26.57
C HIS A 21 25.20 16.78 26.02
N LEU A 22 23.99 17.19 25.57
CA LEU A 22 23.41 18.54 25.81
C LEU A 22 21.95 18.68 25.29
N GLY A 23 21.01 18.97 26.20
CA GLY A 23 19.82 19.80 25.96
C GLY A 23 18.50 19.16 25.45
N PRO A 24 17.32 19.59 25.95
CA PRO A 24 16.01 19.16 25.46
C PRO A 24 15.68 19.93 24.17
N GLY A 25 16.25 19.48 23.05
CA GLY A 25 16.02 20.06 21.74
C GLY A 25 16.02 18.94 20.71
N GLY A 26 14.99 18.08 20.75
CA GLY A 26 14.84 17.02 19.76
C GLY A 26 14.82 17.64 18.34
N PRO A 27 15.57 17.09 17.38
CA PRO A 27 15.56 17.61 16.02
C PRO A 27 14.14 17.50 15.48
N LEU A 28 13.56 18.65 15.19
CA LEU A 28 12.34 18.79 14.40
C LEU A 28 12.50 17.91 13.15
N CYS A 29 11.84 16.75 13.15
CA CYS A 29 11.60 15.97 11.94
C CYS A 29 10.97 16.93 10.94
N ALA A 30 11.77 17.41 9.99
CA ALA A 30 11.33 18.31 8.95
C ALA A 30 10.24 17.61 8.14
N GLN A 31 8.98 17.89 8.50
CA GLN A 31 7.84 17.65 7.62
C GLN A 31 8.26 18.25 6.28
N ARG A 32 8.46 17.39 5.27
CA ARG A 32 8.85 17.85 3.92
C ARG A 32 7.85 18.96 3.57
N PRO A 33 8.31 20.22 3.42
CA PRO A 33 7.38 21.33 3.28
C PRO A 33 6.48 21.04 2.10
N GLY A 34 5.16 21.17 2.31
CA GLY A 34 4.17 20.92 1.27
C GLY A 34 4.55 21.69 -0.01
N THR A 35 4.13 21.21 -1.18
CA THR A 35 4.45 21.85 -2.47
C THR A 35 4.13 23.35 -2.49
N ALA A 36 3.15 23.79 -1.68
CA ALA A 36 2.84 25.21 -1.48
C ALA A 36 3.91 25.99 -0.69
N ILE A 37 4.53 25.41 0.34
CA ILE A 37 5.58 26.04 1.14
C ILE A 37 6.88 26.13 0.33
N ARG A 38 7.21 25.08 -0.43
CA ARG A 38 8.36 25.09 -1.36
C ARG A 38 8.17 26.10 -2.48
N ALA A 39 6.96 26.19 -3.03
CA ALA A 39 6.61 27.23 -3.99
C ALA A 39 6.76 28.61 -3.36
N GLY A 40 6.12 28.87 -2.23
CA GLY A 40 6.17 30.19 -1.57
C GLY A 40 7.57 30.64 -1.20
N THR A 41 8.41 29.75 -0.65
CA THR A 41 9.81 30.07 -0.30
C THR A 41 10.67 30.35 -1.53
N ALA A 42 10.49 29.59 -2.62
CA ALA A 42 11.19 29.85 -3.88
C ALA A 42 10.72 31.15 -4.54
N THR A 43 9.41 31.44 -4.53
CA THR A 43 8.85 32.68 -5.08
C THR A 43 9.33 33.89 -4.29
N LEU A 44 9.32 33.81 -2.95
CA LEU A 44 9.83 34.88 -2.07
C LEU A 44 11.33 35.09 -2.24
N GLY A 45 12.12 34.01 -2.32
CA GLY A 45 13.56 34.11 -2.57
C GLY A 45 13.88 34.75 -3.92
N SER A 46 13.16 34.33 -4.98
CA SER A 46 13.31 34.90 -6.32
C SER A 46 12.87 36.37 -6.35
N LEU A 47 11.72 36.72 -5.77
CA LEU A 47 11.25 38.12 -5.73
C LEU A 47 12.19 39.00 -4.90
N ALA A 48 12.66 38.53 -3.75
CA ALA A 48 13.61 39.27 -2.92
C ALA A 48 14.93 39.52 -3.65
N LEU A 49 15.47 38.52 -4.37
CA LEU A 49 16.67 38.67 -5.18
C LEU A 49 16.45 39.65 -6.35
N THR A 50 15.26 39.66 -6.96
CA THR A 50 14.90 40.63 -8.00
C THR A 50 14.86 42.04 -7.44
N THR A 51 14.18 42.24 -6.31
CA THR A 51 14.03 43.55 -5.67
C THR A 51 15.38 44.09 -5.21
N LEU A 52 16.24 43.24 -4.64
CA LEU A 52 17.60 43.62 -4.22
C LEU A 52 18.47 44.05 -5.41
N TYR A 53 18.32 43.37 -6.55
CA TYR A 53 19.02 43.72 -7.78
C TYR A 53 18.54 45.06 -8.37
N VAL A 54 17.22 45.30 -8.39
CA VAL A 54 16.62 46.56 -8.87
C VAL A 54 17.00 47.76 -7.99
N ILE A 55 17.22 47.55 -6.68
CA ILE A 55 17.57 48.61 -5.71
C ILE A 55 19.07 48.96 -5.71
N GLY A 56 19.91 48.29 -6.52
CA GLY A 56 21.25 48.80 -6.88
C GLY A 56 22.45 47.99 -6.40
N THR A 57 22.27 46.86 -5.72
CA THR A 57 23.38 45.92 -5.49
C THR A 57 23.52 45.02 -6.72
N ARG A 58 24.42 45.38 -7.64
CA ARG A 58 24.78 44.56 -8.81
C ARG A 58 25.56 43.32 -8.36
N ALA A 59 24.86 42.34 -7.81
CA ALA A 59 25.42 41.02 -7.57
C ALA A 59 25.49 40.29 -8.93
N GLU A 60 26.70 40.10 -9.47
CA GLU A 60 26.97 39.47 -10.78
C GLU A 60 26.57 37.98 -10.87
N PHE A 61 25.90 37.44 -9.85
CA PHE A 61 25.67 36.01 -9.68
C PHE A 61 24.22 35.62 -10.00
N SER A 62 23.86 35.60 -11.28
CA SER A 62 22.61 34.96 -11.73
C SER A 62 22.89 33.60 -12.38
N TRP A 63 22.31 32.53 -11.84
CA TRP A 63 22.37 31.18 -12.41
C TRP A 63 21.35 31.07 -13.57
N GLY A 64 21.45 31.95 -14.56
CA GLY A 64 20.36 32.35 -15.47
C GLY A 64 19.48 31.23 -16.04
N LEU A 65 20.05 30.24 -16.72
CA LEU A 65 19.29 29.14 -17.33
C LEU A 65 18.80 28.09 -16.32
N LEU A 66 19.56 27.86 -15.24
CA LEU A 66 19.19 26.85 -14.25
C LEU A 66 18.02 27.35 -13.37
N GLU A 67 18.05 28.63 -13.00
CA GLU A 67 16.99 29.30 -12.22
C GLU A 67 15.67 29.32 -13.00
N THR A 68 15.69 29.68 -14.28
CA THR A 68 14.49 29.67 -15.15
C THR A 68 13.88 28.27 -15.28
N VAL A 69 14.69 27.25 -15.55
CA VAL A 69 14.21 25.86 -15.65
C VAL A 69 13.64 25.39 -14.32
N ALA A 70 14.30 25.69 -13.20
CA ALA A 70 13.80 25.31 -11.88
C ALA A 70 12.45 25.97 -11.56
N LEU A 71 12.28 27.25 -11.89
CA LEU A 71 11.01 27.98 -11.70
C LEU A 71 9.90 27.45 -12.61
N LEU A 72 10.19 27.14 -13.87
CA LEU A 72 9.22 26.53 -14.80
C LEU A 72 8.77 25.15 -14.32
N VAL A 73 9.69 24.30 -13.85
CA VAL A 73 9.34 22.99 -13.26
C VAL A 73 8.48 23.16 -12.01
N LEU A 74 8.81 24.14 -11.16
CA LEU A 74 8.05 24.43 -9.95
C LEU A 74 6.63 24.93 -10.29
N LEU A 75 6.50 25.79 -11.30
CA LEU A 75 5.24 26.29 -11.84
C LEU A 75 4.35 25.15 -12.40
N THR A 76 4.92 24.25 -13.20
CA THR A 76 4.18 23.06 -13.67
C THR A 76 3.74 22.19 -12.49
N ARG A 77 4.60 22.04 -11.48
CA ARG A 77 4.31 21.23 -10.30
C ARG A 77 3.22 21.86 -9.41
N THR A 78 3.20 23.18 -9.23
CA THR A 78 2.16 23.88 -8.47
C THR A 78 0.81 23.79 -9.17
N ALA A 79 0.76 24.04 -10.48
CA ALA A 79 -0.44 23.89 -11.30
C ALA A 79 -1.03 22.47 -11.22
N ARG A 80 -0.17 21.44 -11.19
CA ARG A 80 -0.60 20.03 -11.07
C ARG A 80 -1.05 19.64 -9.65
N ARG A 81 -0.30 20.01 -8.60
CA ARG A 81 -0.42 19.42 -7.25
C ARG A 81 -1.32 20.21 -6.29
N VAL A 82 -1.55 21.50 -6.51
CA VAL A 82 -2.32 22.34 -5.57
C VAL A 82 -3.82 22.10 -5.79
N ARG A 83 -4.47 21.49 -4.79
CA ARG A 83 -5.88 21.09 -4.85
C ARG A 83 -6.85 22.28 -4.83
N ARG A 84 -6.57 23.32 -4.04
CA ARG A 84 -7.42 24.51 -3.93
C ARG A 84 -7.21 25.43 -5.14
N PRO A 85 -8.26 25.75 -5.92
CA PRO A 85 -8.12 26.48 -7.18
C PRO A 85 -7.60 27.91 -6.95
N ALA A 86 -8.13 28.63 -5.95
CA ALA A 86 -7.70 30.00 -5.64
C ALA A 86 -6.20 30.09 -5.32
N THR A 87 -5.68 29.20 -4.47
CA THR A 87 -4.24 29.19 -4.13
C THR A 87 -3.37 28.74 -5.30
N ALA A 88 -3.88 27.84 -6.16
CA ALA A 88 -3.15 27.39 -7.34
C ALA A 88 -2.98 28.54 -8.35
N VAL A 89 -4.05 29.31 -8.59
CA VAL A 89 -4.02 30.48 -9.48
C VAL A 89 -3.08 31.54 -8.92
N ALA A 90 -3.22 31.91 -7.63
CA ALA A 90 -2.38 32.92 -7.00
C ALA A 90 -0.88 32.57 -7.03
N LEU A 91 -0.51 31.33 -6.69
CA LEU A 91 0.89 30.89 -6.70
C LEU A 91 1.45 30.78 -8.13
N SER A 92 0.63 30.34 -9.10
CA SER A 92 1.06 30.24 -10.49
C SER A 92 1.25 31.62 -11.12
N ALA A 93 0.38 32.59 -10.79
CA ALA A 93 0.53 33.97 -11.21
C ALA A 93 1.80 34.61 -10.62
N ALA A 94 2.05 34.41 -9.32
CA ALA A 94 3.25 34.93 -8.66
C ALA A 94 4.54 34.31 -9.22
N LEU A 95 4.57 33.00 -9.46
CA LEU A 95 5.71 32.31 -10.09
C LEU A 95 5.91 32.74 -11.55
N GLY A 96 4.82 32.87 -12.32
CA GLY A 96 4.87 33.35 -13.70
C GLY A 96 5.44 34.77 -13.79
N LEU A 97 5.02 35.67 -12.90
CA LEU A 97 5.56 37.02 -12.82
C LEU A 97 7.05 37.02 -12.47
N ALA A 98 7.48 36.18 -11.51
CA ALA A 98 8.88 36.04 -11.14
C ALA A 98 9.77 35.58 -12.33
N VAL A 99 9.24 34.69 -13.19
CA VAL A 99 9.92 34.25 -14.42
C VAL A 99 9.98 35.37 -15.46
N ILE A 100 8.88 36.11 -15.67
CA ILE A 100 8.78 37.17 -16.71
C ILE A 100 9.70 38.36 -16.41
N VAL A 101 9.89 38.70 -15.13
CA VAL A 101 10.73 39.83 -14.68
C VAL A 101 12.22 39.45 -14.66
N LEU A 102 12.57 38.16 -14.72
CA LEU A 102 13.96 37.70 -14.61
C LEU A 102 14.95 38.31 -15.63
N PRO A 103 14.60 38.49 -16.93
CA PRO A 103 15.49 39.11 -17.92
C PRO A 103 15.83 40.56 -17.62
N LEU A 104 15.05 41.27 -16.80
CA LEU A 104 15.34 42.64 -16.38
C LEU A 104 16.55 42.73 -15.44
N ARG A 105 17.06 41.61 -14.93
CA ARG A 105 18.31 41.56 -14.16
C ARG A 105 19.57 41.58 -15.05
N GLY A 106 19.47 41.28 -16.35
CA GLY A 106 20.63 41.26 -17.25
C GLY A 106 20.85 42.58 -17.99
N ASP A 107 22.12 42.95 -18.24
CA ASP A 107 22.52 44.08 -19.10
C ASP A 107 22.49 43.68 -20.59
N THR A 108 21.39 43.08 -21.03
CA THR A 108 21.19 42.64 -22.41
C THR A 108 20.30 43.65 -23.14
N ARG A 109 20.77 44.19 -24.28
CA ARG A 109 19.98 45.08 -25.15
C ARG A 109 18.63 44.48 -25.61
N ASP A 110 18.48 43.15 -25.52
CA ASP A 110 17.28 42.40 -25.96
C ASP A 110 16.39 41.87 -24.81
N SER A 111 16.44 42.45 -23.60
CA SER A 111 15.63 41.97 -22.46
C SER A 111 14.13 41.84 -22.75
N PHE A 112 13.57 42.71 -23.61
CA PHE A 112 12.18 42.62 -24.05
C PHE A 112 11.86 41.33 -24.84
N GLY A 113 12.77 40.89 -25.72
CA GLY A 113 12.59 39.67 -26.51
C GLY A 113 12.60 38.41 -25.63
N TYR A 114 13.49 38.37 -24.63
CA TYR A 114 13.54 37.26 -23.67
C TYR A 114 12.31 37.22 -22.77
N SER A 115 11.82 38.36 -22.27
CA SER A 115 10.57 38.42 -21.47
C SER A 115 9.34 37.99 -22.28
N PHE A 116 9.30 38.33 -23.57
CA PHE A 116 8.25 37.85 -24.47
C PHE A 116 8.30 36.33 -24.64
N LEU A 117 9.48 35.76 -24.92
CA LEU A 117 9.67 34.31 -25.04
C LEU A 117 9.29 33.57 -23.74
N LEU A 118 9.70 34.09 -22.58
CA LEU A 118 9.38 33.51 -21.28
C LEU A 118 7.89 33.55 -20.96
N THR A 119 7.13 34.51 -21.50
CA THR A 119 5.67 34.54 -21.35
C THR A 119 5.03 33.30 -22.00
N PHE A 120 5.49 32.89 -23.18
CA PHE A 120 5.05 31.63 -23.80
C PHE A 120 5.50 30.41 -23.00
N ALA A 121 6.71 30.42 -22.45
CA ALA A 121 7.21 29.31 -21.62
C ALA A 121 6.38 29.14 -20.33
N VAL A 122 6.00 30.24 -19.67
CA VAL A 122 5.10 30.26 -18.51
C VAL A 122 3.71 29.71 -18.89
N GLY A 123 3.15 30.18 -20.01
CA GLY A 123 1.88 29.67 -20.55
C GLY A 123 1.93 28.16 -20.81
N GLY A 124 3.00 27.68 -21.47
CA GLY A 124 3.23 26.27 -21.73
C GLY A 124 3.38 25.43 -20.47
N ALA A 125 4.12 25.94 -19.46
CA ALA A 125 4.32 25.26 -18.18
C ALA A 125 3.03 25.11 -17.37
N VAL A 126 2.18 26.15 -17.35
CA VAL A 126 0.84 26.12 -16.74
C VAL A 126 -0.07 25.17 -17.52
N GLY A 127 -0.09 25.29 -18.85
CA GLY A 127 -0.87 24.43 -19.75
C GLY A 127 -0.55 22.95 -19.56
N LEU A 128 0.74 22.60 -19.50
CA LEU A 128 1.20 21.24 -19.23
C LEU A 128 0.77 20.75 -17.85
N GLY A 129 0.88 21.59 -16.82
CA GLY A 129 0.44 21.26 -15.47
C GLY A 129 -1.06 20.97 -15.39
N CYS A 130 -1.87 21.81 -16.02
CA CYS A 130 -3.33 21.63 -16.13
C CYS A 130 -3.71 20.39 -16.95
N TYR A 131 -3.02 20.15 -18.08
CA TYR A 131 -3.23 18.98 -18.91
C TYR A 131 -2.96 17.67 -18.16
N LEU A 132 -1.82 17.60 -17.46
CA LEU A 132 -1.48 16.44 -16.61
C LEU A 132 -2.48 16.26 -15.47
N ARG A 133 -2.95 17.35 -14.86
CA ARG A 133 -4.00 17.29 -13.82
C ARG A 133 -5.32 16.75 -14.37
N LEU A 134 -5.69 17.14 -15.60
CA LEU A 134 -6.89 16.63 -16.26
C LEU A 134 -6.75 15.15 -16.60
N LEU A 135 -5.58 14.72 -17.09
CA LEU A 135 -5.29 13.30 -17.34
C LEU A 135 -5.36 12.47 -16.06
N ASP A 136 -4.73 12.94 -14.97
CA ASP A 136 -4.79 12.28 -13.66
C ASP A 136 -6.26 12.15 -13.19
N ALA A 137 -7.07 13.21 -13.34
CA ALA A 137 -8.48 13.20 -12.99
C ALA A 137 -9.32 12.26 -13.88
N ARG A 138 -9.04 12.21 -15.20
CA ARG A 138 -9.73 11.30 -16.12
C ARG A 138 -9.40 9.84 -15.82
N ARG A 139 -8.13 9.53 -15.54
CA ARG A 139 -7.69 8.18 -15.15
C ARG A 139 -8.37 7.73 -13.87
N ALA A 140 -8.42 8.59 -12.84
CA ALA A 140 -9.11 8.28 -11.59
C ALA A 140 -10.59 7.97 -11.83
N ARG A 141 -11.30 8.82 -12.58
CA ARG A 141 -12.72 8.58 -12.91
C ARG A 141 -12.95 7.30 -13.73
N ALA A 142 -12.06 7.00 -14.66
CA ALA A 142 -12.14 5.77 -15.45
C ALA A 142 -11.96 4.53 -14.56
N MET A 143 -10.99 4.56 -13.63
CA MET A 143 -10.81 3.49 -12.65
C MET A 143 -12.03 3.34 -11.74
N ASP A 144 -12.60 4.44 -11.27
CA ASP A 144 -13.81 4.41 -10.43
C ASP A 144 -15.01 3.84 -11.20
N ALA A 145 -15.16 4.18 -12.49
CA ALA A 145 -16.21 3.65 -13.35
C ALA A 145 -16.05 2.15 -13.61
N VAL A 146 -14.82 1.69 -13.87
CA VAL A 146 -14.52 0.24 -14.02
C VAL A 146 -14.88 -0.51 -12.74
N ARG A 147 -14.41 -0.05 -11.58
CA ARG A 147 -14.73 -0.64 -10.27
C ARG A 147 -16.24 -0.67 -10.00
N HIS A 148 -16.97 0.38 -10.38
CA HIS A 148 -18.41 0.42 -10.21
C HIS A 148 -19.13 -0.61 -11.10
N ASN A 149 -18.71 -0.72 -12.36
CA ASN A 149 -19.25 -1.73 -13.27
C ASN A 149 -18.96 -3.15 -12.80
N GLU A 150 -17.74 -3.43 -12.34
CA GLU A 150 -17.37 -4.73 -11.76
C GLU A 150 -18.27 -5.08 -10.56
N ARG A 151 -18.54 -4.12 -9.66
CA ARG A 151 -19.46 -4.34 -8.53
C ARG A 151 -20.90 -4.66 -8.98
N LEU A 152 -21.38 -4.04 -10.05
CA LEU A 152 -22.72 -4.30 -10.59
C LEU A 152 -22.79 -5.68 -11.26
N GLU A 153 -21.74 -6.07 -11.98
CA GLU A 153 -21.63 -7.41 -12.58
C GLU A 153 -21.60 -8.49 -11.50
N LEU A 154 -20.78 -8.32 -10.46
CA LEU A 154 -20.72 -9.23 -9.32
C LEU A 154 -22.06 -9.33 -8.57
N ALA A 155 -22.80 -8.23 -8.43
CA ALA A 155 -24.14 -8.26 -7.84
C ALA A 155 -25.14 -9.06 -8.68
N ARG A 156 -25.02 -8.98 -10.02
CA ARG A 156 -25.86 -9.72 -10.95
C ARG A 156 -25.54 -11.21 -10.94
N ASP A 157 -24.26 -11.57 -10.99
CA ASP A 157 -23.81 -12.97 -10.88
C ASP A 157 -24.25 -13.60 -9.55
N LEU A 158 -24.14 -12.82 -8.47
CA LEU A 158 -24.69 -13.22 -7.18
C LEU A 158 -26.19 -13.45 -7.26
N HIS A 159 -26.95 -12.49 -7.81
CA HIS A 159 -28.40 -12.60 -7.94
C HIS A 159 -28.82 -13.83 -8.75
N ASP A 160 -28.19 -14.07 -9.89
CA ASP A 160 -28.48 -15.20 -10.76
C ASP A 160 -28.13 -16.54 -10.06
N PHE A 161 -27.01 -16.57 -9.32
CA PHE A 161 -26.65 -17.71 -8.48
C PHE A 161 -27.70 -17.97 -7.38
N VAL A 162 -28.17 -16.93 -6.68
CA VAL A 162 -29.22 -17.06 -5.65
C VAL A 162 -30.50 -17.61 -6.28
N ALA A 163 -30.94 -16.98 -7.37
CA ALA A 163 -32.20 -17.28 -8.02
C ALA A 163 -32.24 -18.76 -8.41
N HIS A 164 -31.19 -19.27 -9.05
CA HIS A 164 -31.09 -20.67 -9.45
C HIS A 164 -31.24 -21.64 -8.27
N HIS A 165 -30.51 -21.41 -7.17
CA HIS A 165 -30.53 -22.30 -6.01
C HIS A 165 -31.86 -22.24 -5.25
N VAL A 166 -32.43 -21.04 -5.11
CA VAL A 166 -33.75 -20.86 -4.49
C VAL A 166 -34.83 -21.53 -5.32
N THR A 167 -34.79 -21.41 -6.65
CA THR A 167 -35.72 -22.12 -7.53
C THR A 167 -35.59 -23.64 -7.36
N GLY A 168 -34.37 -24.18 -7.27
CA GLY A 168 -34.16 -25.61 -6.99
C GLY A 168 -34.80 -26.05 -5.67
N ILE A 169 -34.59 -25.30 -4.60
CA ILE A 169 -35.21 -25.56 -3.28
C ILE A 169 -36.75 -25.57 -3.39
N ILE A 170 -37.34 -24.60 -4.09
CA ILE A 170 -38.80 -24.52 -4.28
C ILE A 170 -39.32 -25.75 -5.06
N VAL A 171 -38.62 -26.18 -6.12
CA VAL A 171 -39.00 -27.35 -6.91
C VAL A 171 -38.96 -28.63 -6.07
N HIS A 172 -37.89 -28.83 -5.28
CA HIS A 172 -37.79 -29.98 -4.39
C HIS A 172 -38.84 -29.96 -3.27
N ALA A 173 -39.17 -28.78 -2.74
CA ALA A 173 -40.21 -28.63 -1.73
C ALA A 173 -41.59 -28.99 -2.29
N ASN A 174 -41.92 -28.53 -3.50
CA ASN A 174 -43.17 -28.89 -4.18
C ASN A 174 -43.23 -30.39 -4.51
N ALA A 175 -42.11 -30.99 -4.92
CA ALA A 175 -42.04 -32.44 -5.13
C ALA A 175 -42.33 -33.21 -3.84
N ALA A 176 -41.78 -32.77 -2.70
CA ALA A 176 -42.02 -33.38 -1.40
C ALA A 176 -43.51 -33.30 -0.99
N LEU A 177 -44.18 -32.17 -1.27
CA LEU A 177 -45.62 -32.00 -1.05
C LEU A 177 -46.46 -32.93 -1.93
N MET A 178 -46.09 -33.13 -3.20
CA MET A 178 -46.81 -34.03 -4.11
C MET A 178 -46.73 -35.50 -3.72
N VAL A 179 -45.56 -35.96 -3.25
CA VAL A 179 -45.35 -37.38 -2.90
C VAL A 179 -45.73 -37.71 -1.46
N GLN A 180 -46.14 -36.72 -0.66
CA GLN A 180 -46.45 -36.92 0.76
C GLN A 180 -47.54 -37.96 1.02
N GLU A 181 -48.58 -37.98 0.18
CA GLU A 181 -49.70 -38.92 0.33
C GLU A 181 -49.46 -40.25 -0.41
N THR A 182 -48.68 -40.23 -1.49
CA THR A 182 -48.48 -41.39 -2.37
C THR A 182 -47.22 -42.20 -2.07
N SER A 183 -46.17 -41.59 -1.51
CA SER A 183 -44.89 -42.23 -1.17
C SER A 183 -44.21 -41.51 0.01
N PRO A 184 -44.77 -41.62 1.23
CA PRO A 184 -44.28 -40.89 2.41
C PRO A 184 -42.81 -41.19 2.76
N GLU A 185 -42.30 -42.38 2.42
CA GLU A 185 -40.88 -42.72 2.59
C GLU A 185 -39.93 -41.83 1.76
N GLN A 186 -40.40 -41.22 0.67
CA GLN A 186 -39.60 -40.34 -0.19
C GLN A 186 -39.55 -38.88 0.30
N VAL A 187 -40.44 -38.48 1.24
CA VAL A 187 -40.48 -37.11 1.77
C VAL A 187 -39.22 -36.79 2.57
N LYS A 188 -38.78 -37.72 3.42
CA LYS A 188 -37.58 -37.53 4.26
C LYS A 188 -36.31 -37.26 3.43
N PRO A 189 -35.94 -38.07 2.42
CA PRO A 189 -34.76 -37.80 1.60
C PRO A 189 -34.88 -36.49 0.78
N LEU A 190 -36.08 -36.09 0.36
CA LEU A 190 -36.30 -34.79 -0.31
C LEU A 190 -36.04 -33.61 0.64
N LEU A 191 -36.53 -33.67 1.88
CA LEU A 191 -36.29 -32.64 2.90
C LEU A 191 -34.81 -32.57 3.31
N GLU A 192 -34.13 -33.71 3.43
CA GLU A 192 -32.67 -33.76 3.66
C GLU A 192 -31.88 -33.16 2.49
N GLY A 193 -32.34 -33.39 1.26
CA GLY A 193 -31.79 -32.76 0.05
C GLY A 193 -31.93 -31.24 0.07
N ILE A 194 -33.11 -30.72 0.45
CA ILE A 194 -33.36 -29.28 0.60
C ILE A 194 -32.46 -28.66 1.68
N SER A 195 -32.36 -29.30 2.85
CA SER A 195 -31.51 -28.80 3.94
C SER A 195 -30.04 -28.71 3.53
N ARG A 196 -29.54 -29.72 2.82
CA ARG A 196 -28.17 -29.76 2.30
C ARG A 196 -27.93 -28.67 1.25
N ALA A 197 -28.80 -28.57 0.25
CA ALA A 197 -28.71 -27.57 -0.82
C ALA A 197 -28.78 -26.14 -0.27
N GLY A 198 -29.66 -25.88 0.71
CA GLY A 198 -29.76 -24.58 1.39
C GLY A 198 -28.49 -24.22 2.16
N GLY A 199 -27.91 -25.18 2.89
CA GLY A 199 -26.64 -25.00 3.60
C GLY A 199 -25.48 -24.69 2.66
N GLU A 200 -25.32 -25.47 1.59
CA GLU A 200 -24.27 -25.29 0.58
C GLU A 200 -24.38 -23.93 -0.13
N THR A 201 -25.60 -23.46 -0.39
CA THR A 201 -25.88 -22.16 -1.00
C THR A 201 -25.47 -21.01 -0.09
N LEU A 202 -25.90 -21.04 1.19
CA LEU A 202 -25.57 -20.00 2.17
C LEU A 202 -24.07 -19.91 2.44
N ASP A 203 -23.38 -21.05 2.52
CA ASP A 203 -21.94 -21.09 2.69
C ASP A 203 -21.20 -20.53 1.47
N SER A 204 -21.68 -20.82 0.26
CA SER A 204 -21.12 -20.28 -0.98
C SER A 204 -21.31 -18.78 -1.09
N MET A 205 -22.49 -18.26 -0.73
CA MET A 205 -22.75 -16.83 -0.63
C MET A 205 -21.85 -16.12 0.39
N ARG A 206 -21.71 -16.69 1.60
CA ARG A 206 -20.85 -16.12 2.64
C ARG A 206 -19.40 -16.02 2.17
N ARG A 207 -18.92 -17.03 1.43
CA ARG A 207 -17.58 -17.01 0.80
C ARG A 207 -17.46 -15.90 -0.23
N LEU A 208 -18.42 -15.74 -1.14
CA LEU A 208 -18.41 -14.69 -2.17
C LEU A 208 -18.48 -13.28 -1.57
N VAL A 209 -19.37 -13.04 -0.61
CA VAL A 209 -19.48 -11.74 0.09
C VAL A 209 -18.21 -11.40 0.84
N ARG A 210 -17.53 -12.40 1.40
CA ARG A 210 -16.26 -12.19 2.10
C ARG A 210 -15.16 -11.73 1.15
N VAL A 211 -15.06 -12.30 -0.05
CA VAL A 211 -14.10 -11.87 -1.09
C VAL A 211 -14.34 -10.41 -1.49
N LEU A 212 -15.59 -10.04 -1.75
CA LEU A 212 -15.97 -8.65 -2.10
C LEU A 212 -15.63 -7.65 -0.98
N ARG A 213 -15.82 -8.04 0.27
CA ARG A 213 -15.52 -7.18 1.44
C ARG A 213 -14.02 -7.01 1.69
N GLU A 214 -13.22 -8.00 1.30
CA GLU A 214 -11.75 -7.98 1.32
C GLU A 214 -11.22 -6.93 0.30
N GLU A 215 -11.86 -6.79 -0.86
CA GLU A 215 -11.52 -5.80 -1.91
C GLU A 215 -11.92 -4.37 -1.54
N ASP A 216 -13.07 -4.19 -0.87
CA ASP A 216 -13.54 -2.88 -0.40
C ASP A 216 -12.70 -2.31 0.76
N HIS A 217 -11.92 -3.14 1.44
CA HIS A 217 -10.96 -2.71 2.47
C HIS A 217 -9.63 -2.18 1.90
N GLU A 218 -9.50 -1.97 0.58
CA GLU A 218 -8.32 -1.35 -0.04
C GLU A 218 -8.04 0.12 0.38
N ALA A 219 -8.83 0.70 1.27
CA ALA A 219 -8.57 2.02 1.86
C ALA A 219 -8.29 1.93 3.37
N ALA A 220 -7.22 1.20 3.76
CA ALA A 220 -6.56 1.46 5.04
C ALA A 220 -6.29 2.96 5.14
N ARG A 221 -6.82 3.62 6.18
CA ARG A 221 -6.66 5.07 6.31
C ARG A 221 -5.20 5.36 6.63
N PRO A 222 -4.49 6.21 5.86
CA PRO A 222 -3.08 6.44 6.07
C PRO A 222 -2.80 6.98 7.49
N GLY A 223 -2.02 6.24 8.27
CA GLY A 223 -1.64 6.58 9.63
C GLY A 223 -2.33 5.77 10.74
N GLU A 224 -3.21 4.82 10.43
CA GLU A 224 -3.88 3.96 11.42
C GLU A 224 -3.50 2.47 11.32
N LEU A 225 -2.45 2.13 10.55
CA LEU A 225 -2.03 0.73 10.31
C LEU A 225 -1.99 -0.14 11.58
N LEU A 226 -1.34 0.33 12.64
CA LEU A 226 -1.18 -0.46 13.86
C LEU A 226 -2.52 -0.69 14.58
N THR A 227 -3.42 0.30 14.57
CA THR A 227 -4.77 0.21 15.14
C THR A 227 -5.64 -0.74 14.32
N GLU A 228 -5.52 -0.70 12.99
CA GLU A 228 -6.24 -1.61 12.10
C GLU A 228 -5.74 -3.05 12.24
N LEU A 229 -4.43 -3.27 12.31
CA LEU A 229 -3.83 -4.58 12.56
C LEU A 229 -4.23 -5.15 13.93
N ASP A 230 -4.27 -4.32 14.97
CA ASP A 230 -4.69 -4.74 16.31
C ASP A 230 -6.15 -5.20 16.31
N ARG A 231 -7.04 -4.44 15.63
CA ARG A 231 -8.44 -4.86 15.43
C ARG A 231 -8.54 -6.16 14.61
N LEU A 232 -7.74 -6.31 13.56
CA LEU A 232 -7.77 -7.46 12.67
C LEU A 232 -7.29 -8.74 13.39
N VAL A 233 -6.22 -8.64 14.19
CA VAL A 233 -5.72 -9.74 15.03
C VAL A 233 -6.69 -10.02 16.19
N GLY A 234 -7.25 -9.00 16.83
CA GLY A 234 -8.25 -9.15 17.90
C GLY A 234 -9.54 -9.83 17.42
N ALA A 235 -10.03 -9.48 16.21
CA ALA A 235 -11.17 -10.15 15.61
C ALA A 235 -10.89 -11.63 15.30
N PHE A 236 -9.65 -11.96 14.94
CA PHE A 236 -9.23 -13.36 14.77
C PHE A 236 -9.23 -14.12 16.10
N ALA A 237 -8.80 -13.47 17.19
CA ALA A 237 -8.75 -14.08 18.52
C ALA A 237 -10.14 -14.48 19.07
N GLY A 238 -11.18 -13.71 18.74
CA GLY A 238 -12.55 -13.94 19.21
C GLY A 238 -13.22 -15.26 18.76
N HIS A 239 -12.59 -16.00 17.85
CA HIS A 239 -13.11 -17.25 17.28
C HIS A 239 -12.51 -18.51 17.93
N GLY A 240 -12.02 -18.42 19.17
CA GLY A 240 -11.48 -19.56 19.93
C GLY A 240 -10.05 -19.95 19.56
N THR A 241 -9.32 -19.07 18.86
CA THR A 241 -7.91 -19.25 18.49
C THR A 241 -7.09 -18.15 19.14
N GLU A 242 -5.97 -18.46 19.79
CA GLU A 242 -5.14 -17.42 20.41
C GLU A 242 -4.41 -16.62 19.33
N ALA A 243 -4.56 -15.30 19.30
CA ALA A 243 -3.88 -14.43 18.33
C ALA A 243 -3.20 -13.25 19.03
N ARG A 244 -1.93 -12.98 18.70
CA ARG A 244 -1.14 -11.90 19.32
C ARG A 244 -0.44 -11.06 18.25
N LEU A 245 -0.42 -9.75 18.47
CA LEU A 245 0.28 -8.78 17.65
C LEU A 245 1.49 -8.25 18.44
N ASP A 246 2.70 -8.47 17.91
CA ASP A 246 3.96 -7.99 18.45
C ASP A 246 4.56 -6.94 17.49
N VAL A 247 4.66 -5.70 17.96
CA VAL A 247 5.15 -4.58 17.14
C VAL A 247 6.38 -4.01 17.82
N GLU A 248 7.52 -4.09 17.15
CA GLU A 248 8.76 -3.50 17.63
C GLU A 248 8.61 -1.98 17.80
N ASP A 249 9.22 -1.42 18.86
CA ASP A 249 9.19 0.01 19.15
C ASP A 249 9.74 0.88 18.00
N THR A 250 10.63 0.29 17.18
CA THR A 250 11.17 0.90 15.96
C THR A 250 10.08 1.25 14.93
N VAL A 251 8.93 0.56 14.97
CA VAL A 251 7.77 0.77 14.09
C VAL A 251 6.76 1.73 14.70
N ARG A 252 6.61 1.75 16.03
CA ARG A 252 5.60 2.55 16.75
C ARG A 252 5.75 4.07 16.58
N GLY A 253 6.91 4.56 16.13
CA GLY A 253 7.19 5.99 15.91
C GLY A 253 7.40 6.42 14.46
N VAL A 254 7.32 5.50 13.48
CA VAL A 254 7.65 5.79 12.08
C VAL A 254 6.37 5.96 11.26
N ARG A 255 6.23 7.10 10.57
CA ARG A 255 5.19 7.25 9.54
C ARG A 255 5.60 6.49 8.28
N LEU A 256 4.86 5.44 7.97
CA LEU A 256 5.02 4.67 6.75
C LEU A 256 4.34 5.40 5.58
N ALA A 257 4.77 5.09 4.36
CA ALA A 257 4.06 5.56 3.18
C ALA A 257 2.70 4.84 3.10
N PRO A 258 1.61 5.52 2.68
CA PRO A 258 0.28 4.93 2.59
C PRO A 258 0.27 3.58 1.84
N GLU A 259 1.03 3.47 0.76
CA GLU A 259 1.11 2.28 -0.07
C GLU A 259 1.73 1.08 0.68
N VAL A 260 2.66 1.35 1.60
CA VAL A 260 3.30 0.34 2.45
C VAL A 260 2.34 -0.13 3.53
N GLU A 261 1.57 0.79 4.12
CA GLU A 261 0.56 0.45 5.13
C GLU A 261 -0.52 -0.48 4.54
N THR A 262 -1.07 -0.13 3.38
CA THR A 262 -2.04 -0.99 2.67
C THR A 262 -1.46 -2.36 2.34
N SER A 263 -0.19 -2.40 1.88
CA SER A 263 0.48 -3.66 1.55
C SER A 263 0.64 -4.58 2.76
N VAL A 264 1.04 -4.01 3.91
CA VAL A 264 1.22 -4.75 5.17
C VAL A 264 -0.11 -5.29 5.67
N HIS A 265 -1.15 -4.46 5.68
CA HIS A 265 -2.49 -4.89 6.09
C HIS A 265 -2.96 -6.09 5.26
N ARG A 266 -2.81 -6.04 3.93
CA ARG A 266 -3.20 -7.12 3.01
C ARG A 266 -2.41 -8.42 3.26
N VAL A 267 -1.10 -8.32 3.47
CA VAL A 267 -0.25 -9.49 3.76
C VAL A 267 -0.68 -10.16 5.06
N VAL A 268 -0.95 -9.40 6.12
CA VAL A 268 -1.40 -9.95 7.40
C VAL A 268 -2.78 -10.59 7.27
N GLN A 269 -3.72 -9.91 6.61
CA GLN A 269 -5.08 -10.41 6.38
C GLN A 269 -5.11 -11.73 5.59
N GLU A 270 -4.33 -11.82 4.53
CA GLU A 270 -4.19 -13.03 3.72
C GLU A 270 -3.54 -14.16 4.52
N ALA A 271 -2.49 -13.84 5.29
CA ALA A 271 -1.84 -14.83 6.15
C ALA A 271 -2.78 -15.38 7.24
N LEU A 272 -3.56 -14.53 7.92
CA LEU A 272 -4.57 -14.97 8.90
C LEU A 272 -5.66 -15.83 8.24
N THR A 273 -6.11 -15.42 7.05
CA THR A 273 -7.09 -16.18 6.27
C THR A 273 -6.56 -17.58 5.92
N ASN A 274 -5.30 -17.65 5.49
CA ASN A 274 -4.63 -18.92 5.20
C ASN A 274 -4.47 -19.79 6.44
N VAL A 275 -4.13 -19.23 7.59
CA VAL A 275 -4.10 -19.99 8.85
C VAL A 275 -5.48 -20.53 9.18
N ARG A 276 -6.56 -19.73 9.09
CA ARG A 276 -7.91 -20.24 9.36
C ARG A 276 -8.33 -21.36 8.42
N ARG A 277 -7.93 -21.30 7.15
CA ARG A 277 -8.27 -22.32 6.15
C ARG A 277 -7.46 -23.61 6.31
N HIS A 278 -6.18 -23.50 6.65
CA HIS A 278 -5.24 -24.63 6.59
C HIS A 278 -4.76 -25.14 7.94
N ALA A 279 -4.98 -24.40 9.02
CA ALA A 279 -4.56 -24.73 10.38
C ALA A 279 -5.59 -24.22 11.42
N PRO A 280 -6.85 -24.71 11.38
CA PRO A 280 -7.88 -24.30 12.32
C PRO A 280 -7.47 -24.64 13.77
N GLY A 281 -7.59 -23.67 14.68
CA GLY A 281 -7.23 -23.80 16.10
C GLY A 281 -5.75 -23.58 16.44
N ALA A 282 -4.90 -23.30 15.46
CA ALA A 282 -3.49 -22.97 15.68
C ALA A 282 -3.32 -21.55 16.22
N GLY A 283 -2.54 -21.37 17.30
CA GLY A 283 -2.24 -20.04 17.82
C GLY A 283 -1.44 -19.21 16.81
N VAL A 284 -1.76 -17.92 16.66
CA VAL A 284 -1.14 -17.03 15.66
C VAL A 284 -0.39 -15.88 16.30
N ALA A 285 0.87 -15.69 15.92
CA ALA A 285 1.67 -14.53 16.26
C ALA A 285 2.00 -13.72 15.00
N VAL A 286 1.60 -12.45 14.98
CA VAL A 286 1.97 -11.48 13.94
C VAL A 286 3.05 -10.58 14.50
N ARG A 287 4.20 -10.50 13.85
CA ARG A 287 5.33 -9.65 14.26
C ARG A 287 5.67 -8.64 13.18
N LEU A 288 5.87 -7.38 13.58
CA LEU A 288 6.31 -6.30 12.69
C LEU A 288 7.59 -5.66 13.23
N GLY A 289 8.57 -5.48 12.34
CA GLY A 289 9.83 -4.83 12.69
C GLY A 289 10.43 -4.03 11.55
N LEU A 290 11.29 -3.07 11.90
CA LEU A 290 12.01 -2.22 10.96
C LEU A 290 13.51 -2.46 11.07
N HIS A 291 14.11 -2.88 9.97
CA HIS A 291 15.56 -3.01 9.88
C HIS A 291 16.15 -1.88 9.04
N GLN A 292 17.14 -1.17 9.58
CA GLN A 292 17.94 -0.22 8.82
C GLN A 292 19.01 -0.99 8.03
N ARG A 293 19.08 -0.80 6.71
CA ARG A 293 20.15 -1.33 5.87
C ARG A 293 20.71 -0.19 5.02
N GLY A 294 21.80 0.43 5.47
CA GLY A 294 22.33 1.66 4.88
C GLY A 294 21.33 2.81 5.03
N ASP A 295 21.11 3.59 3.97
CA ASP A 295 20.12 4.68 3.94
C ASP A 295 18.66 4.20 3.76
N CYS A 296 18.45 2.89 3.60
CA CYS A 296 17.13 2.32 3.37
C CYS A 296 16.56 1.68 4.64
N ARG A 297 15.32 2.03 4.97
CA ARG A 297 14.49 1.33 5.96
C ARG A 297 13.75 0.18 5.29
N ARG A 298 13.92 -1.05 5.77
CA ARG A 298 13.16 -2.22 5.32
C ARG A 298 12.21 -2.66 6.43
N LEU A 299 10.92 -2.63 6.13
CA LEU A 299 9.88 -3.21 6.99
C LEU A 299 9.79 -4.71 6.71
N TRP A 300 9.69 -5.52 7.76
CA TRP A 300 9.40 -6.94 7.66
C TRP A 300 8.17 -7.28 8.49
N VAL A 301 7.43 -8.29 8.01
CA VAL A 301 6.20 -8.80 8.63
C VAL A 301 6.34 -10.31 8.69
N GLU A 302 6.18 -10.88 9.87
CA GLU A 302 6.19 -12.33 10.09
C GLU A 302 4.85 -12.75 10.67
N VAL A 303 4.22 -13.77 10.07
CA VAL A 303 2.99 -14.38 10.61
C VAL A 303 3.28 -15.84 10.87
N ARG A 304 3.20 -16.25 12.13
CA ARG A 304 3.51 -17.60 12.58
C ARG A 304 2.27 -18.25 13.17
N GLY A 305 1.84 -19.36 12.57
CA GLY A 305 0.83 -20.25 13.15
C GLY A 305 1.51 -21.42 13.85
N ASP A 306 1.36 -21.54 15.16
CA ASP A 306 1.84 -22.69 15.92
C ASP A 306 0.71 -23.71 16.00
N LEU A 307 0.89 -24.83 15.29
CA LEU A 307 0.03 -26.01 15.47
C LEU A 307 0.26 -26.53 16.89
N THR A 308 -0.70 -26.32 17.79
CA THR A 308 -0.76 -27.02 19.08
C THR A 308 -0.94 -28.50 18.79
N THR A 309 0.18 -29.18 18.56
CA THR A 309 0.20 -30.63 18.41
C THR A 309 0.23 -31.19 19.82
N THR A 310 -0.92 -31.42 20.42
CA THR A 310 -1.06 -32.28 21.60
C THR A 310 -0.81 -33.72 21.13
N ALA A 311 0.45 -34.07 20.90
CA ALA A 311 0.88 -35.44 20.63
C ALA A 311 2.10 -35.76 21.50
N THR A 312 1.82 -36.58 22.49
CA THR A 312 2.70 -37.17 23.49
C THR A 312 3.96 -37.79 22.88
N ALA A 313 5.06 -37.67 23.62
CA ALA A 313 6.40 -38.19 23.39
C ALA A 313 6.50 -39.56 22.68
N HIS A 314 7.32 -39.61 21.62
CA HIS A 314 8.31 -40.68 21.46
C HIS A 314 9.47 -40.24 20.55
N ARG A 315 10.65 -39.96 21.13
CA ARG A 315 11.91 -39.82 20.41
C ARG A 315 12.54 -41.22 20.30
N PRO A 316 12.68 -41.84 19.11
CA PRO A 316 13.64 -42.92 18.97
C PRO A 316 15.05 -42.31 18.91
N ARG A 317 15.90 -42.68 19.87
CA ARG A 317 17.35 -42.46 19.82
C ARG A 317 17.93 -43.27 18.66
N LEU A 318 18.57 -42.61 17.70
CA LEU A 318 19.48 -43.25 16.75
C LEU A 318 20.88 -42.67 16.95
N ALA A 319 21.78 -43.53 17.41
CA ALA A 319 23.21 -43.28 17.58
C ALA A 319 23.93 -43.18 16.23
N PRO A 320 25.06 -42.46 16.12
CA PRO A 320 25.85 -42.44 14.89
C PRO A 320 26.74 -43.68 14.80
N ARG A 321 26.49 -44.54 13.81
CA ARG A 321 27.36 -45.68 13.47
C ARG A 321 28.32 -45.25 12.37
N PHE A 322 29.55 -44.92 12.74
CA PHE A 322 30.67 -44.78 11.80
C PHE A 322 31.03 -46.16 11.22
N GLY A 323 31.20 -46.25 9.89
CA GLY A 323 31.55 -47.51 9.22
C GLY A 323 32.05 -47.32 7.78
N ARG A 324 33.36 -47.06 7.67
CA ARG A 324 34.35 -47.48 6.65
C ARG A 324 34.00 -47.45 5.15
N SER A 325 34.76 -46.58 4.46
CA SER A 325 35.44 -46.75 3.16
C SER A 325 35.36 -48.12 2.44
N GLN A 326 34.91 -48.10 1.17
CA GLN A 326 35.30 -49.07 0.15
C GLN A 326 36.16 -48.37 -0.93
N PRO A 327 37.33 -48.92 -1.32
CA PRO A 327 38.00 -48.58 -2.55
C PRO A 327 37.53 -49.49 -3.71
N GLY A 328 37.50 -48.92 -4.92
CA GLY A 328 37.00 -49.56 -6.15
C GLY A 328 37.86 -50.72 -6.68
N PRO A 329 37.34 -51.46 -7.68
CA PRO A 329 37.94 -52.70 -8.16
C PRO A 329 39.12 -52.45 -9.12
N PRO A 330 40.15 -53.33 -9.15
CA PRO A 330 41.20 -53.25 -10.15
C PRO A 330 40.79 -53.92 -11.46
N ARG A 331 41.41 -53.45 -12.53
CA ARG A 331 41.26 -53.91 -13.91
C ARG A 331 41.85 -55.32 -14.12
N GLY A 332 41.10 -56.16 -14.81
CA GLY A 332 41.49 -57.07 -15.91
C GLY A 332 42.63 -58.08 -15.72
N ARG A 333 42.31 -59.37 -15.87
CA ARG A 333 42.59 -60.18 -17.08
C ARG A 333 41.81 -61.49 -17.03
#